data_AF-A0A1M4WL40-F1
#
_entry.id   AF-A0A1M4WL40-F1
#
_cell.length_a   1.000
_cell.length_b   1.000
_cell.length_c   1.000
_cell.angle_alpha   90.00
_cell.angle_beta   90.00
_cell.angle_gamma   90.00
#
_symmetry.space_group_name_H-M   'P 1'
#
loop_
_entity.id
_entity.type
_entity.pdbx_description
1 polymer ?
#
loop_
_entity_poly.entity_id
_entity_poly.type
_entity_poly.pdbx_seq_one_letter_code
_entity_poly.pdbx_strand_id
1 'polypeptide(L)'
;MLVRLKGLSSEEQQALGPAFQVLLDHRECPLDDPGLPLLVTAGIFDPDPSVFDEAAYLSSGVTALESAVGILRRIEARILDYRTVRDKCLKCLEELKGIADQWAQALKVVDDELAERRHDLVVARSLLEEETARVEAVNRRRREILENHVPFVVYARPRRSSVTQNSVPRLSLHGLWKPPVPACLEEDHPAPEELEAMFAHLRALPLAWFPSLQKLLNHLDRPQRILDVFKVVRNRAQAMVSDTQEADTNGKEMTPFGVVSFQKTVKAISESHSKAVRTRWEKKALLDLGALQRLSWKGLKEEAQNILSVEDLLSGGLGRFQAARQASQEVQDMEDVAACLYARADRVPAAVRLEWAQRISRYDEPADLRRLSVLPRWSELSMELRKDLQGLADWLFAKVDPGIPEAVDFMNDLVRVALLLASHAPVGRIVSGHAPAPATGRTGDWLDLVIEKGLARIGMQVSIEEAAGSTVQAVVEDMSGTEVRVRVTRTEKATFHILAGAKATFLGR
;
A
#
# COMPACT_ATOMS: atom_id res chain seq x y z
N MET A 1 -87.64 -17.55 22.40
CA MET A 1 -87.72 -18.75 21.55
C MET A 1 -86.36 -19.42 21.63
N LEU A 2 -86.25 -20.54 22.37
CA LEU A 2 -84.96 -21.16 22.69
C LEU A 2 -84.49 -21.99 21.49
N VAL A 3 -83.47 -21.50 20.78
CA VAL A 3 -82.75 -22.26 19.75
C VAL A 3 -82.03 -23.40 20.44
N ARG A 4 -82.38 -24.65 20.12
CA ARG A 4 -81.72 -25.84 20.69
C ARG A 4 -80.39 -26.06 19.98
N LEU A 5 -79.28 -25.77 20.66
CA LEU A 5 -77.95 -26.01 20.14
C LEU A 5 -77.67 -27.52 20.14
N LYS A 6 -77.29 -28.08 18.98
CA LYS A 6 -77.02 -29.52 18.82
C LYS A 6 -75.77 -29.92 19.60
N GLY A 7 -75.87 -30.98 20.41
CA GLY A 7 -74.71 -31.65 21.03
C GLY A 7 -74.36 -31.23 22.46
N LEU A 8 -75.11 -30.32 23.09
CA LEU A 8 -74.85 -29.86 24.46
C LEU A 8 -75.94 -30.33 25.43
N SER A 9 -75.54 -30.71 26.64
CA SER A 9 -76.42 -31.11 27.75
C SER A 9 -77.21 -29.92 28.31
N SER A 10 -78.33 -30.17 29.01
CA SER A 10 -79.19 -29.10 29.56
C SER A 10 -78.48 -28.22 30.60
N GLU A 11 -77.47 -28.74 31.31
CA GLU A 11 -76.64 -27.97 32.24
C GLU A 11 -75.64 -27.07 31.48
N GLU A 12 -75.05 -27.55 30.39
CA GLU A 12 -74.16 -26.75 29.53
C GLU A 12 -74.92 -25.62 28.83
N GLN A 13 -76.18 -25.85 28.45
CA GLN A 13 -77.06 -24.82 27.89
C GLN A 13 -77.44 -23.74 28.90
N GLN A 14 -77.59 -24.07 30.18
CA GLN A 14 -77.81 -23.08 31.25
C GLN A 14 -76.55 -22.30 31.62
N ALA A 15 -75.38 -22.95 31.60
CA ALA A 15 -74.09 -22.30 31.79
C ALA A 15 -73.74 -21.32 30.65
N LEU A 16 -74.22 -21.58 29.44
CA LEU A 16 -74.11 -20.68 28.29
C LEU A 16 -75.14 -19.54 28.31
N GLY A 17 -76.20 -19.59 29.13
CA GLY A 17 -77.25 -18.57 29.18
C GLY A 17 -76.73 -17.13 29.41
N PRO A 18 -75.80 -16.87 30.35
CA PRO A 18 -75.18 -15.56 30.52
C PRO A 18 -74.30 -15.16 29.34
N ALA A 19 -73.56 -16.11 28.74
CA ALA A 19 -72.73 -15.87 27.55
C ALA A 19 -73.60 -15.57 26.32
N PHE A 20 -74.76 -16.22 26.19
CA PHE A 20 -75.73 -16.04 25.12
C PHE A 20 -76.44 -14.68 25.24
N GLN A 21 -76.72 -14.23 26.47
CA GLN A 21 -77.28 -12.90 26.74
C GLN A 21 -76.25 -11.78 26.45
N VAL A 22 -74.99 -11.99 26.83
CA VAL A 22 -73.87 -11.08 26.50
C VAL A 22 -73.56 -11.06 24.99
N LEU A 23 -73.75 -12.19 24.28
CA LEU A 23 -73.57 -12.31 22.82
C LEU A 23 -74.73 -11.72 22.01
N LEU A 24 -75.96 -11.73 22.54
CA LEU A 24 -77.11 -11.05 21.92
C LEU A 24 -77.02 -9.53 22.10
N ASP A 25 -76.50 -9.06 23.23
CA ASP A 25 -76.27 -7.63 23.47
C ASP A 25 -75.00 -7.10 22.78
N HIS A 26 -74.07 -8.00 22.42
CA HIS A 26 -72.86 -7.66 21.66
C HIS A 26 -72.68 -8.54 20.43
N ARG A 27 -73.10 -8.00 19.28
CA ARG A 27 -72.54 -8.30 17.93
C ARG A 27 -71.01 -8.03 17.84
N GLU A 28 -70.30 -7.98 18.97
CA GLU A 28 -68.92 -7.54 19.10
C GLU A 28 -68.01 -8.52 19.87
N CYS A 29 -68.28 -9.83 19.86
CA CYS A 29 -67.38 -10.82 20.49
C CYS A 29 -65.92 -10.68 19.96
N PRO A 30 -64.93 -10.35 20.82
CA PRO A 30 -63.55 -10.12 20.38
C PRO A 30 -62.95 -11.38 19.76
N LEU A 31 -62.16 -11.23 18.68
CA LEU A 31 -61.54 -12.37 17.97
C LEU A 31 -60.60 -13.20 18.87
N ASP A 32 -60.15 -12.62 19.98
CA ASP A 32 -59.26 -13.24 20.95
C ASP A 32 -60.02 -14.03 22.03
N ASP A 33 -61.35 -14.12 21.94
CA ASP A 33 -62.16 -14.91 22.88
C ASP A 33 -61.93 -16.42 22.65
N PRO A 34 -61.40 -17.16 23.65
CA PRO A 34 -61.17 -18.60 23.53
C PRO A 34 -62.46 -19.41 23.31
N GLY A 35 -63.65 -18.84 23.54
CA GLY A 35 -64.94 -19.46 23.29
C GLY A 35 -65.41 -19.38 21.83
N LEU A 36 -64.77 -18.58 20.98
CA LEU A 36 -65.21 -18.33 19.60
C LEU A 36 -65.24 -19.58 18.71
N PRO A 37 -64.26 -20.51 18.77
CA PRO A 37 -64.33 -21.78 18.05
C PRO A 37 -65.52 -22.65 18.48
N LEU A 38 -65.81 -22.68 19.78
CA LEU A 38 -66.94 -23.40 20.37
C LEU A 38 -68.28 -22.84 19.87
N LEU A 39 -68.40 -21.51 19.80
CA LEU A 39 -69.61 -20.82 19.32
C LEU A 39 -69.85 -21.05 17.82
N VAL A 40 -68.78 -21.12 17.01
CA VAL A 40 -68.85 -21.47 15.59
C VAL A 40 -69.28 -22.92 15.40
N THR A 41 -68.68 -23.86 16.12
CA THR A 41 -69.08 -25.28 16.05
C THR A 41 -70.48 -25.56 16.59
N ALA A 42 -70.99 -24.71 17.50
CA ALA A 42 -72.34 -24.80 18.04
C ALA A 42 -73.42 -24.31 17.06
N GLY A 43 -73.06 -23.78 15.89
CA GLY A 43 -74.02 -23.31 14.87
C GLY A 43 -74.72 -22.00 15.24
N ILE A 44 -74.18 -21.23 16.19
CA ILE A 44 -74.80 -19.98 16.67
C ILE A 44 -74.77 -18.89 15.59
N PHE A 45 -73.76 -18.92 14.72
CA PHE A 45 -73.62 -17.99 13.59
C PHE A 45 -74.32 -18.47 12.30
N ASP A 46 -74.91 -19.67 12.32
CA ASP A 46 -75.71 -20.26 11.23
C ASP A 46 -76.94 -20.99 11.82
N PRO A 47 -77.91 -20.24 12.37
CA PRO A 47 -79.04 -20.85 13.05
C PRO A 47 -80.02 -21.47 12.04
N ASP A 48 -80.29 -22.77 12.18
CA ASP A 48 -81.34 -23.46 11.42
C ASP A 48 -82.72 -22.99 11.91
N PRO A 49 -83.55 -22.35 11.06
CA PRO A 49 -84.83 -21.80 11.48
C PRO A 49 -85.78 -22.92 11.92
N SER A 50 -86.46 -22.74 13.05
CA SER A 50 -87.37 -23.75 13.61
C SER A 50 -88.69 -23.91 12.83
N VAL A 51 -88.92 -23.09 11.81
CA VAL A 51 -90.13 -23.08 10.97
C VAL A 51 -89.69 -23.19 9.51
N PHE A 52 -90.26 -24.13 8.77
CA PHE A 52 -89.99 -24.38 7.34
C PHE A 52 -90.63 -23.31 6.44
N ASP A 53 -90.23 -22.05 6.61
CA ASP A 53 -90.60 -20.93 5.74
C ASP A 53 -89.34 -20.40 5.02
N GLU A 54 -89.44 -20.20 3.70
CA GLU A 54 -88.34 -19.76 2.84
C GLU A 54 -87.81 -18.40 3.29
N ALA A 55 -88.69 -17.52 3.78
CA ALA A 55 -88.30 -16.21 4.31
C ALA A 55 -87.41 -16.31 5.56
N ALA A 56 -87.62 -17.32 6.41
CA ALA A 56 -86.83 -17.53 7.63
C ALA A 56 -85.42 -18.05 7.31
N TYR A 57 -85.30 -18.97 6.33
CA TYR A 57 -84.01 -19.44 5.82
C TYR A 57 -83.21 -18.31 5.14
N LEU A 58 -83.88 -17.44 4.39
CA LEU A 58 -83.22 -16.31 3.74
C LEU A 58 -82.72 -15.29 4.78
N SER A 59 -83.50 -15.02 5.83
CA SER A 59 -83.08 -14.15 6.93
C SER A 59 -81.92 -14.72 7.76
N SER A 60 -81.90 -16.03 8.01
CA SER A 60 -80.77 -16.66 8.72
C SER A 60 -79.50 -16.67 7.87
N GLY A 61 -79.62 -16.97 6.57
CA GLY A 61 -78.51 -16.89 5.62
C GLY A 61 -77.94 -15.48 5.50
N VAL A 62 -78.77 -14.44 5.47
CA VAL A 62 -78.32 -13.03 5.48
C VAL A 62 -77.60 -12.70 6.80
N THR A 63 -78.09 -13.17 7.94
CA THR A 63 -77.46 -12.93 9.25
C THR A 63 -76.09 -13.63 9.36
N ALA A 64 -75.96 -14.84 8.82
CA ALA A 64 -74.70 -15.57 8.75
C ALA A 64 -73.69 -14.84 7.85
N LEU A 65 -74.13 -14.32 6.70
CA LEU A 65 -73.31 -13.50 5.81
C LEU A 65 -72.86 -12.19 6.47
N GLU A 66 -73.76 -11.48 7.18
CA GLU A 66 -73.39 -10.27 7.95
C GLU A 66 -72.32 -10.57 9.02
N SER A 67 -72.47 -11.71 9.71
CA SER A 67 -71.51 -12.16 10.73
C SER A 67 -70.15 -12.50 10.12
N ALA A 68 -70.14 -13.21 8.98
CA ALA A 68 -68.92 -13.53 8.25
C ALA A 68 -68.20 -12.25 7.74
N VAL A 69 -68.95 -11.27 7.22
CA VAL A 69 -68.40 -9.96 6.82
C VAL A 69 -67.81 -9.21 8.01
N GLY A 70 -68.46 -9.25 9.17
CA GLY A 70 -67.95 -8.65 10.41
C GLY A 70 -66.61 -9.26 10.86
N ILE A 71 -66.51 -10.59 10.82
CA ILE A 71 -65.26 -11.32 11.13
C ILE A 71 -64.16 -10.96 10.13
N LEU A 72 -64.44 -10.96 8.83
CA LEU A 72 -63.47 -10.62 7.78
C LEU A 72 -62.95 -9.19 7.93
N ARG A 73 -63.80 -8.21 8.26
CA ARG A 73 -63.38 -6.82 8.53
C ARG A 73 -62.47 -6.70 9.76
N ARG A 74 -62.72 -7.49 10.81
CA ARG A 74 -61.84 -7.52 12.00
C ARG A 74 -60.49 -8.16 11.68
N ILE A 75 -60.48 -9.24 10.88
CA ILE A 75 -59.24 -9.84 10.38
C ILE A 75 -58.47 -8.83 9.51
N GLU A 76 -59.16 -8.10 8.64
CA GLU A 76 -58.55 -7.03 7.82
C GLU A 76 -57.92 -5.94 8.69
N ALA A 77 -58.64 -5.45 9.71
CA ALA A 77 -58.11 -4.47 10.66
C ALA A 77 -56.86 -5.00 11.38
N ARG A 78 -56.87 -6.25 11.84
CA ARG A 78 -55.72 -6.87 12.51
C ARG A 78 -54.52 -7.06 11.57
N ILE A 79 -54.76 -7.40 10.30
CA ILE A 79 -53.72 -7.45 9.27
C ILE A 79 -53.11 -6.07 9.04
N LEU A 80 -53.92 -5.00 9.03
CA LEU A 80 -53.44 -3.62 8.91
C LEU A 80 -52.59 -3.21 10.13
N ASP A 81 -53.00 -3.59 11.34
CA ASP A 81 -52.21 -3.35 12.55
C ASP A 81 -50.84 -4.05 12.48
N TYR A 82 -50.82 -5.33 12.09
CA TYR A 82 -49.56 -6.08 11.93
C TYR A 82 -48.67 -5.48 10.84
N ARG A 83 -49.23 -5.04 9.72
CA ARG A 83 -48.47 -4.34 8.67
C ARG A 83 -47.85 -3.05 9.21
N THR A 84 -48.62 -2.27 9.97
CA THR A 84 -48.15 -1.02 10.58
C THR A 84 -47.01 -1.27 11.56
N VAL A 85 -47.10 -2.30 12.41
CA VAL A 85 -46.03 -2.69 13.33
C VAL A 85 -44.79 -3.15 12.57
N ARG A 86 -44.95 -4.00 11.55
CA ARG A 86 -43.84 -4.46 10.70
C ARG A 86 -43.12 -3.28 10.06
N ASP A 87 -43.87 -2.34 9.50
CA ASP A 87 -43.28 -1.18 8.81
C ASP A 87 -42.55 -0.25 9.80
N LYS A 88 -43.03 -0.11 11.05
CA LYS A 88 -42.29 0.58 12.12
C LYS A 88 -41.00 -0.16 12.50
N CYS A 89 -41.04 -1.48 12.62
CA CYS A 89 -39.84 -2.28 12.92
C CYS A 89 -38.80 -2.19 11.80
N LEU A 90 -39.24 -2.21 10.53
CA LEU A 90 -38.33 -2.06 9.38
C LEU A 90 -37.66 -0.69 9.36
N LYS A 91 -38.41 0.39 9.64
CA LYS A 91 -37.83 1.74 9.77
C LYS A 91 -36.81 1.84 10.90
N CYS A 92 -37.14 1.30 12.08
CA CYS A 92 -36.21 1.26 13.21
C CYS A 92 -34.93 0.48 12.88
N LEU A 93 -35.05 -0.64 12.16
CA LEU A 93 -33.90 -1.43 11.71
C LEU A 93 -33.04 -0.64 10.71
N GLU A 94 -33.64 0.10 9.79
CA GLU A 94 -32.93 0.97 8.85
C GLU A 94 -32.19 2.12 9.57
N GLU A 95 -32.82 2.76 10.54
CA GLU A 95 -32.19 3.78 11.39
C GLU A 95 -31.00 3.21 12.19
N LEU A 96 -31.17 2.03 12.79
CA LEU A 96 -30.09 1.37 13.54
C LEU A 96 -28.92 0.97 12.63
N LYS A 97 -29.19 0.53 11.40
CA LYS A 97 -28.15 0.26 10.40
C LYS A 97 -27.41 1.54 10.01
N GLY A 98 -28.13 2.63 9.75
CA GLY A 98 -27.52 3.93 9.46
C GLY A 98 -26.61 4.42 10.60
N ILE A 99 -27.03 4.25 11.85
CA ILE A 99 -26.21 4.55 13.03
C ILE A 99 -24.98 3.63 13.09
N ALA A 100 -25.14 2.33 12.87
CA ALA A 100 -24.04 1.37 12.88
C ALA A 100 -22.99 1.70 11.80
N ASP A 101 -23.43 2.09 10.60
CA ASP A 101 -22.53 2.48 9.50
C ASP A 101 -21.78 3.78 9.82
N GLN A 102 -22.43 4.76 10.45
CA GLN A 102 -21.78 5.99 10.91
C GLN A 102 -20.71 5.69 11.97
N TRP A 103 -21.00 4.82 12.95
CA TRP A 103 -20.01 4.42 13.96
C TRP A 103 -18.88 3.60 13.34
N ALA A 104 -19.15 2.74 12.37
CA ALA A 104 -18.12 1.98 11.67
C ALA A 104 -17.16 2.92 10.90
N GLN A 105 -17.69 3.96 10.24
CA GLN A 105 -16.87 4.98 9.58
C GLN A 105 -16.06 5.80 10.59
N ALA A 106 -16.66 6.23 11.70
CA ALA A 106 -15.96 6.98 12.74
C ALA A 106 -14.84 6.13 13.40
N LEU A 107 -15.12 4.85 13.68
CA LEU A 107 -14.14 3.93 14.24
C LEU A 107 -12.98 3.71 13.27
N LYS A 108 -13.25 3.58 11.97
CA LYS A 108 -12.23 3.46 10.94
C LYS A 108 -11.27 4.65 10.91
N VAL A 109 -11.79 5.87 11.03
CA VAL A 109 -10.95 7.08 11.13
C VAL A 109 -10.04 7.03 12.36
N VAL A 110 -10.58 6.63 13.52
CA VAL A 110 -9.79 6.50 14.75
C VAL A 110 -8.73 5.39 14.64
N ASP A 111 -9.07 4.26 14.02
CA ASP A 111 -8.13 3.16 13.78
C ASP A 111 -7.00 3.59 12.84
N ASP A 112 -7.31 4.34 11.78
CA ASP A 112 -6.32 4.90 10.86
C ASP A 112 -5.39 5.89 11.58
N GLU A 113 -5.94 6.80 12.39
CA GLU A 113 -5.15 7.73 13.20
C GLU A 113 -4.28 6.99 14.23
N LEU A 114 -4.81 5.98 14.92
CA LEU A 114 -4.06 5.20 15.90
C LEU A 114 -2.92 4.41 15.25
N ALA A 115 -3.17 3.83 14.07
CA ALA A 115 -2.15 3.16 13.28
C ALA A 115 -1.03 4.13 12.87
N GLU A 116 -1.37 5.34 12.44
CA GLU A 116 -0.41 6.40 12.12
C GLU A 116 0.44 6.78 13.33
N ARG A 117 -0.17 7.04 14.49
CA ARG A 117 0.56 7.39 15.72
C ARG A 117 1.48 6.27 16.20
N ARG A 118 1.06 5.02 16.08
CA ARG A 118 1.89 3.86 16.42
C ARG A 118 3.08 3.76 15.48
N HIS A 119 2.87 3.97 14.19
CA HIS A 119 3.93 3.98 13.21
C HIS A 119 4.93 5.12 13.47
N ASP A 120 4.45 6.36 13.69
CA ASP A 120 5.30 7.51 14.03
C ASP A 120 6.17 7.25 15.26
N LEU A 121 5.61 6.61 16.29
CA LEU A 121 6.35 6.24 17.49
C LEU A 121 7.46 5.22 17.18
N VAL A 122 7.19 4.22 16.34
CA VAL A 122 8.19 3.23 15.93
C VAL A 122 9.29 3.89 15.10
N VAL A 123 8.94 4.77 14.16
CA VAL A 123 9.91 5.56 13.38
C VAL A 123 10.77 6.40 14.30
N ALA A 124 10.17 7.16 15.23
CA ALA A 124 10.90 8.00 16.16
C ALA A 124 11.88 7.19 17.05
N ARG A 125 11.46 6.01 17.53
CA ARG A 125 12.34 5.11 18.30
C ARG A 125 13.51 4.62 17.47
N SER A 126 13.27 4.20 16.24
CA SER A 126 14.32 3.70 15.36
C SER A 126 15.32 4.81 14.97
N LEU A 127 14.84 6.02 14.66
CA LEU A 127 15.72 7.17 14.39
C LEU A 127 16.53 7.57 15.63
N LEU A 128 15.96 7.45 16.84
CA LEU A 128 16.67 7.70 18.09
C LEU A 128 17.79 6.66 18.29
N GLU A 129 17.49 5.38 18.12
CA GLU A 129 18.47 4.30 18.20
C GLU A 129 19.63 4.51 17.21
N GLU A 130 19.31 4.85 15.96
CA GLU A 130 20.29 5.15 14.92
C GLU A 130 21.21 6.32 15.32
N GLU A 131 20.65 7.44 15.80
CA GLU A 131 21.44 8.59 16.23
C GLU A 131 22.28 8.29 17.47
N THR A 132 21.76 7.50 18.42
CA THR A 132 22.56 7.07 19.57
C THR A 132 23.77 6.26 19.14
N ALA A 133 23.58 5.30 18.23
CA ALA A 133 24.67 4.50 17.67
C ALA A 133 25.69 5.37 16.91
N ARG A 134 25.23 6.35 16.11
CA ARG A 134 26.11 7.29 15.38
C ARG A 134 26.94 8.13 16.34
N VAL A 135 26.34 8.70 17.38
CA VAL A 135 27.04 9.51 18.38
C VAL A 135 28.07 8.66 19.14
N GLU A 136 27.72 7.45 19.53
CA GLU A 136 28.64 6.51 20.16
C GLU A 136 29.82 6.16 19.27
N ALA A 137 29.59 5.89 17.98
CA ALA A 137 30.65 5.61 17.00
C ALA A 137 31.59 6.82 16.81
N VAL A 138 31.05 8.04 16.72
CA VAL A 138 31.85 9.26 16.64
C VAL A 138 32.69 9.46 17.91
N ASN A 139 32.10 9.26 19.08
CA ASN A 139 32.82 9.40 20.36
C ASN A 139 33.87 8.30 20.56
N ARG A 140 33.64 7.10 20.04
CA ARG A 140 34.63 6.01 20.01
C ARG A 140 35.81 6.37 19.11
N ARG A 141 35.55 6.79 17.88
CA ARG A 141 36.59 7.26 16.94
C ARG A 141 37.39 8.43 17.48
N ARG A 142 36.73 9.41 18.13
CA ARG A 142 37.42 10.54 18.78
C ARG A 142 38.36 10.06 19.88
N ARG A 143 37.93 9.11 20.72
CA ARG A 143 38.79 8.51 21.75
C ARG A 143 39.97 7.78 21.13
N GLU A 144 39.75 6.95 20.12
CA GLU A 144 40.82 6.24 19.40
C GLU A 144 41.84 7.19 18.78
N ILE A 145 41.41 8.33 18.23
CA ILE A 145 42.32 9.36 17.70
C ILE A 145 43.14 10.00 18.82
N LEU A 146 42.50 10.34 19.94
CA LEU A 146 43.19 10.94 21.08
C LEU A 146 44.21 9.96 21.70
N GLU A 147 43.87 8.68 21.79
CA GLU A 147 44.73 7.64 22.36
C GLU A 147 45.89 7.25 21.44
N ASN A 148 45.62 7.06 20.13
CA ASN A 148 46.59 6.48 19.20
C ASN A 148 47.33 7.50 18.33
N HIS A 149 46.75 8.70 18.11
CA HIS A 149 47.25 9.66 17.12
C HIS A 149 47.61 11.04 17.69
N VAL A 150 47.27 11.33 18.95
CA VAL A 150 47.60 12.62 19.61
C VAL A 150 48.63 12.39 20.73
N PRO A 151 49.93 12.35 20.42
CA PRO A 151 50.96 12.06 21.42
C PRO A 151 51.14 13.17 22.48
N PHE A 152 50.83 14.42 22.14
CA PHE A 152 50.85 15.56 23.06
C PHE A 152 50.01 16.72 22.49
N VAL A 153 49.47 17.57 23.36
CA VAL A 153 48.73 18.79 22.97
C VAL A 153 49.59 20.00 23.31
N VAL A 154 49.93 20.82 22.31
CA VAL A 154 50.66 22.08 22.53
C VAL A 154 49.71 23.26 22.41
N TYR A 155 49.61 24.05 23.48
CA TYR A 155 48.94 25.35 23.41
C TYR A 155 49.89 26.39 22.81
N ALA A 156 49.72 26.71 21.52
CA ALA A 156 50.45 27.79 20.88
C ALA A 156 49.69 29.12 21.05
N ARG A 157 50.25 30.06 21.82
CA ARG A 157 49.71 31.42 21.93
C ARG A 157 49.73 32.08 20.54
N PRO A 158 48.61 32.61 20.01
CA PRO A 158 48.58 33.21 18.68
C PRO A 158 49.53 34.41 18.62
N ARG A 159 50.67 34.25 17.95
CA ARG A 159 51.49 35.39 17.54
C ARG A 159 51.00 35.77 16.15
N ARG A 160 50.53 37.01 15.99
CA ARG A 160 50.29 37.60 14.67
C ARG A 160 51.65 37.70 13.98
N SER A 161 51.98 36.76 13.10
CA SER A 161 53.13 36.90 12.21
C SER A 161 52.80 37.98 11.17
N SER A 162 53.78 38.84 10.85
CA SER A 162 53.63 39.74 9.70
C SER A 162 53.63 38.90 8.42
N VAL A 163 52.77 39.28 7.47
CA VAL A 163 52.49 38.58 6.20
C VAL A 163 53.72 38.51 5.26
N THR A 164 54.88 38.99 5.69
CA THR A 164 56.10 39.17 4.89
C THR A 164 57.11 38.02 4.95
N GLN A 165 56.91 36.99 5.77
CA GLN A 165 57.81 35.82 5.79
C GLN A 165 57.20 34.64 5.03
N ASN A 166 57.88 34.23 3.95
CA ASN A 166 57.62 33.03 3.14
C ASN A 166 57.75 31.68 3.91
N SER A 167 57.77 31.71 5.24
CA SER A 167 57.91 30.55 6.13
C SER A 167 56.60 30.17 6.80
N VAL A 168 55.44 30.46 6.17
CA VAL A 168 54.15 29.97 6.66
C VAL A 168 54.15 28.45 6.46
N PRO A 169 54.01 27.64 7.54
CA PRO A 169 53.87 26.19 7.39
C PRO A 169 52.64 25.92 6.51
N ARG A 170 52.88 25.38 5.32
CA ARG A 170 51.83 24.94 4.42
C ARG A 170 51.26 23.66 5.01
N LEU A 171 50.00 23.69 5.46
CA LEU A 171 49.29 22.45 5.73
C LEU A 171 49.16 21.70 4.40
N SER A 172 49.84 20.56 4.29
CA SER A 172 49.51 19.57 3.28
C SER A 172 48.06 19.18 3.54
N LEU A 173 47.15 19.47 2.60
CA LEU A 173 45.78 18.98 2.64
C LEU A 173 45.81 17.46 2.53
N HIS A 174 45.96 16.78 3.66
CA HIS A 174 45.82 15.33 3.75
C HIS A 174 44.34 15.00 3.69
N GLY A 175 43.92 14.62 2.49
CA GLY A 175 42.58 14.23 2.14
C GLY A 175 42.42 14.45 0.65
N LEU A 176 42.90 13.51 -0.16
CA LEU A 176 42.45 13.40 -1.55
C LEU A 176 40.95 13.13 -1.48
N TRP A 177 40.14 14.21 -1.46
CA TRP A 177 38.71 14.10 -1.67
C TRP A 177 38.52 13.43 -3.02
N LYS A 178 38.14 12.15 -2.98
CA LYS A 178 37.84 11.39 -4.18
C LYS A 178 36.52 11.95 -4.72
N PRO A 179 36.43 12.27 -6.02
CA PRO A 179 35.15 12.65 -6.62
C PRO A 179 34.10 11.56 -6.30
N PRO A 180 32.87 11.95 -5.94
CA PRO A 180 31.89 11.00 -5.40
C PRO A 180 31.43 9.99 -6.43
N VAL A 181 31.26 10.40 -7.70
CA VAL A 181 30.74 9.53 -8.76
C VAL A 181 31.67 8.34 -9.07
N PRO A 182 32.97 8.52 -9.36
CA PRO A 182 33.88 7.38 -9.53
C PRO A 182 33.91 6.44 -8.33
N ALA A 183 33.84 6.98 -7.11
CA ALA A 183 33.81 6.16 -5.89
C ALA A 183 32.52 5.34 -5.78
N CYS A 184 31.38 5.89 -6.21
CA CYS A 184 30.09 5.16 -6.24
C CYS A 184 30.05 4.09 -7.33
N LEU A 185 30.70 4.30 -8.48
CA LEU A 185 30.74 3.30 -9.56
C LEU A 185 31.73 2.15 -9.28
N GLU A 186 32.60 2.30 -8.27
CA GLU A 186 33.51 1.23 -7.80
C GLU A 186 32.84 0.31 -6.77
N GLU A 187 31.74 0.74 -6.13
CA GLU A 187 31.08 0.05 -5.02
C GLU A 187 29.62 -0.29 -5.38
N ASP A 188 29.23 -1.56 -5.24
CA ASP A 188 27.81 -1.94 -5.40
C ASP A 188 26.98 -1.49 -4.19
N HIS A 189 25.98 -0.64 -4.43
CA HIS A 189 25.08 -0.14 -3.39
C HIS A 189 23.68 -0.77 -3.54
N PRO A 190 23.15 -1.45 -2.50
CA PRO A 190 21.82 -2.05 -2.59
C PRO A 190 20.74 -0.96 -2.59
N ALA A 191 19.86 -0.98 -3.60
CA ALA A 191 18.71 -0.10 -3.69
C ALA A 191 17.47 -0.70 -2.97
N PRO A 192 16.65 0.13 -2.30
CA PRO A 192 15.32 -0.29 -1.84
C PRO A 192 14.37 -0.59 -3.02
N GLU A 193 13.32 -1.39 -2.78
CA GLU A 193 12.37 -1.83 -3.82
C GLU A 193 11.65 -0.66 -4.48
N GLU A 194 11.33 0.38 -3.71
CA GLU A 194 10.70 1.59 -4.21
C GLU A 194 11.63 2.38 -5.16
N LEU A 195 12.94 2.33 -4.92
CA LEU A 195 13.93 2.94 -5.80
C LEU A 195 14.17 2.07 -7.05
N GLU A 196 14.18 0.75 -6.90
CA GLU A 196 14.21 -0.19 -8.03
C GLU A 196 12.99 -0.03 -8.95
N ALA A 197 11.81 0.23 -8.39
CA ALA A 197 10.61 0.56 -9.17
C ALA A 197 10.78 1.87 -9.97
N MET A 198 11.43 2.89 -9.40
CA MET A 198 11.79 4.10 -10.13
C MET A 198 12.80 3.84 -11.26
N PHE A 199 13.73 2.89 -11.09
CA PHE A 199 14.64 2.48 -12.16
C PHE A 199 13.91 1.81 -13.32
N ALA A 200 12.88 1.00 -13.04
CA ALA A 200 12.02 0.46 -14.09
C ALA A 200 11.33 1.59 -14.89
N HIS A 201 10.86 2.66 -14.22
CA HIS A 201 10.32 3.83 -14.90
C HIS A 201 11.37 4.57 -15.73
N LEU A 202 12.60 4.71 -15.23
CA LEU A 202 13.72 5.32 -15.96
C LEU A 202 13.97 4.62 -17.30
N ARG A 203 13.93 3.29 -17.31
CA ARG A 203 14.12 2.49 -18.54
C ARG A 203 12.99 2.72 -19.55
N ALA A 204 11.77 3.02 -19.09
CA ALA A 204 10.63 3.30 -19.96
C ALA A 204 10.62 4.74 -20.54
N LEU A 205 11.58 5.60 -20.17
CA LEU A 205 11.63 6.99 -20.61
C LEU A 205 12.08 7.15 -22.08
N PRO A 206 11.64 8.22 -22.78
CA PRO A 206 12.03 8.48 -24.16
C PRO A 206 13.53 8.74 -24.34
N LEU A 207 14.08 8.33 -25.48
CA LEU A 207 15.49 8.61 -25.82
C LEU A 207 15.79 10.10 -25.98
N ALA A 208 14.80 10.90 -26.37
CA ALA A 208 14.91 12.35 -26.48
C ALA A 208 15.39 13.01 -25.18
N TRP A 209 15.17 12.36 -24.04
CA TRP A 209 15.60 12.91 -22.75
C TRP A 209 17.09 12.73 -22.49
N PHE A 210 17.76 11.81 -23.18
CA PHE A 210 19.14 11.39 -22.87
C PHE A 210 20.10 11.68 -24.04
N PRO A 211 20.83 12.80 -24.02
CA PRO A 211 21.72 13.19 -25.13
C PRO A 211 22.81 12.16 -25.45
N SER A 212 23.29 11.39 -24.46
CA SER A 212 24.26 10.30 -24.67
C SER A 212 23.65 9.16 -25.48
N LEU A 213 22.45 8.72 -25.12
CA LEU A 213 21.74 7.61 -25.79
C LEU A 213 21.25 8.00 -27.19
N GLN A 214 20.87 9.26 -27.41
CA GLN A 214 20.54 9.76 -28.74
C GLN A 214 21.69 9.58 -29.75
N LYS A 215 22.95 9.68 -29.29
CA LYS A 215 24.12 9.47 -30.15
C LYS A 215 24.23 8.02 -30.62
N LEU A 216 23.69 7.06 -29.87
CA LEU A 216 23.69 5.65 -30.26
C LEU A 216 22.84 5.39 -31.50
N LEU A 217 21.81 6.21 -31.74
CA LEU A 217 21.01 6.15 -32.97
C LEU A 217 21.83 6.54 -34.22
N ASN A 218 22.93 7.29 -34.07
CA ASN A 218 23.83 7.58 -35.18
C ASN A 218 24.47 6.32 -35.77
N HIS A 219 24.60 5.24 -34.98
CA HIS A 219 25.13 3.97 -35.45
C HIS A 219 24.14 3.20 -36.34
N LEU A 220 22.90 3.66 -36.47
CA LEU A 220 21.89 3.08 -37.36
C LEU A 220 21.95 3.75 -38.73
N ASP A 221 22.99 3.40 -39.49
CA ASP A 221 23.31 4.03 -40.78
C ASP A 221 22.27 3.76 -41.90
N ARG A 222 21.22 2.97 -41.64
CA ARG A 222 20.21 2.57 -42.63
C ARG A 222 18.78 2.77 -42.10
N PRO A 223 17.86 3.35 -42.90
CA PRO A 223 16.49 3.61 -42.47
C PRO A 223 15.69 2.32 -42.19
N GLN A 224 15.97 1.24 -42.93
CA GLN A 224 15.35 -0.07 -42.73
C GLN A 224 15.58 -0.62 -41.32
N ARG A 225 16.77 -0.39 -40.74
CA ARG A 225 17.08 -0.86 -39.38
C ARG A 225 16.24 -0.14 -38.33
N ILE A 226 16.04 1.17 -38.49
CA ILE A 226 15.20 1.97 -37.60
C ILE A 226 13.74 1.48 -37.71
N LEU A 227 13.26 1.21 -38.93
CA LEU A 227 11.91 0.68 -39.16
C LEU A 227 11.71 -0.72 -38.54
N ASP A 228 12.72 -1.58 -38.57
CA ASP A 228 12.64 -2.90 -37.94
C ASP A 228 12.58 -2.79 -36.41
N VAL A 229 13.27 -1.81 -35.81
CA VAL A 229 13.13 -1.50 -34.38
C VAL A 229 11.68 -1.11 -34.08
N PHE A 230 11.10 -0.20 -34.85
CA PHE A 230 9.71 0.23 -34.66
C PHE A 230 8.70 -0.92 -34.77
N LYS A 231 8.93 -1.91 -35.64
CA LYS A 231 8.09 -3.12 -35.72
C LYS A 231 8.17 -3.93 -34.43
N VAL A 232 9.38 -4.17 -33.91
CA VAL A 232 9.58 -4.92 -32.66
C VAL A 232 8.93 -4.19 -31.48
N VAL A 233 9.11 -2.87 -31.40
CA VAL A 233 8.54 -2.02 -30.35
C VAL A 233 7.02 -2.00 -30.40
N ARG A 234 6.42 -1.87 -31.59
CA ARG A 234 4.96 -1.93 -31.75
C ARG A 234 4.40 -3.28 -31.31
N ASN A 235 5.00 -4.38 -31.74
CA ASN A 235 4.54 -5.73 -31.37
C ASN A 235 4.62 -5.96 -29.85
N ARG A 236 5.71 -5.51 -29.21
CA ARG A 236 5.84 -5.57 -27.75
C ARG A 236 4.81 -4.69 -27.04
N ALA A 237 4.58 -3.48 -27.55
CA ALA A 237 3.59 -2.58 -26.98
C ALA A 237 2.17 -3.14 -27.06
N GLN A 238 1.82 -3.81 -28.17
CA GLN A 238 0.54 -4.48 -28.31
C GLN A 238 0.38 -5.62 -27.29
N ALA A 239 1.43 -6.43 -27.06
CA ALA A 239 1.39 -7.49 -26.04
C ALA A 239 1.18 -6.92 -24.62
N MET A 240 1.94 -5.87 -24.25
CA MET A 240 1.83 -5.25 -22.93
C MET A 240 0.45 -4.62 -22.67
N VAL A 241 -0.15 -3.97 -23.67
CA VAL A 241 -1.48 -3.37 -23.55
C VAL A 241 -2.55 -4.45 -23.37
N SER A 242 -2.41 -5.61 -24.03
CA SER A 242 -3.33 -6.75 -23.88
C SER A 242 -3.21 -7.41 -22.50
N ASP A 243 -2.00 -7.66 -21.99
CA ASP A 243 -1.80 -8.26 -20.66
C ASP A 243 -2.37 -7.39 -19.53
N THR A 244 -2.29 -6.06 -19.67
CA THR A 244 -2.79 -5.10 -18.67
C THR A 244 -4.32 -5.12 -18.57
N GLN A 245 -5.03 -5.42 -19.66
CA GLN A 245 -6.50 -5.52 -19.65
C GLN A 245 -7.01 -6.74 -18.89
N GLU A 246 -6.22 -7.82 -18.81
CA GLU A 246 -6.58 -9.02 -18.04
C GLU A 246 -6.36 -8.82 -16.54
N ALA A 247 -5.31 -8.09 -16.15
CA ALA A 247 -5.01 -7.80 -14.74
C ALA A 247 -6.06 -6.89 -14.07
N ASP A 248 -6.66 -5.94 -14.81
CA ASP A 248 -7.73 -5.07 -14.31
C ASP A 248 -9.04 -5.84 -13.96
N THR A 249 -9.22 -7.09 -14.45
CA THR A 249 -10.39 -7.92 -14.10
C THR A 249 -10.22 -8.73 -12.81
N ASN A 250 -8.98 -8.98 -12.40
CA ASN A 250 -8.63 -9.59 -11.13
C ASN A 250 -8.08 -8.51 -10.20
N GLY A 251 -8.98 -7.62 -9.77
CA GLY A 251 -8.71 -6.57 -8.79
C GLY A 251 -8.24 -7.17 -7.46
N LYS A 252 -6.97 -7.56 -7.41
CA LYS A 252 -6.25 -7.77 -6.17
C LYS A 252 -5.95 -6.37 -5.69
N GLU A 253 -6.93 -5.80 -4.99
CA GLU A 253 -6.71 -4.61 -4.17
C GLU A 253 -5.52 -4.92 -3.27
N MET A 254 -4.37 -4.35 -3.64
CA MET A 254 -3.23 -4.27 -2.75
C MET A 254 -3.77 -3.50 -1.54
N THR A 255 -3.84 -4.21 -0.41
CA THR A 255 -4.45 -3.76 0.85
C THR A 255 -4.25 -2.27 1.09
N PRO A 256 -5.29 -1.54 1.57
CA PRO A 256 -5.15 -0.16 1.98
C PRO A 256 -4.32 -0.15 3.25
N PHE A 257 -3.00 -0.15 3.08
CA PHE A 257 -2.11 0.23 4.17
C PHE A 257 -2.27 1.75 4.31
N GLY A 258 -2.94 2.14 5.39
CA GLY A 258 -2.84 3.48 5.95
C GLY A 258 -1.37 3.74 6.21
N VAL A 259 -0.74 4.50 5.34
CA VAL A 259 0.63 4.93 5.56
C VAL A 259 0.74 6.44 5.46
N VAL A 260 1.63 6.94 6.31
CA VAL A 260 2.17 8.28 6.43
C VAL A 260 2.17 9.05 5.11
N SER A 261 1.98 10.38 5.18
CA SER A 261 2.09 11.30 4.04
C SER A 261 3.29 11.03 3.12
N PHE A 262 4.44 10.57 3.66
CA PHE A 262 5.66 10.28 2.89
C PHE A 262 5.54 9.07 1.96
N GLN A 263 5.05 7.92 2.44
CA GLN A 263 4.82 6.76 1.57
C GLN A 263 3.68 7.03 0.59
N LYS A 264 2.69 7.85 0.98
CA LYS A 264 1.69 8.36 0.04
C LYS A 264 2.36 9.18 -1.07
N THR A 265 3.33 10.05 -0.75
CA THR A 265 4.08 10.81 -1.77
C THR A 265 4.88 9.87 -2.69
N VAL A 266 5.64 8.91 -2.16
CA VAL A 266 6.42 7.95 -2.99
C VAL A 266 5.51 7.11 -3.86
N LYS A 267 4.39 6.59 -3.32
CA LYS A 267 3.38 5.85 -4.08
C LYS A 267 2.73 6.72 -5.15
N ALA A 268 2.33 7.95 -4.83
CA ALA A 268 1.72 8.88 -5.79
C ALA A 268 2.66 9.20 -6.95
N ILE A 269 3.96 9.41 -6.67
CA ILE A 269 4.99 9.60 -7.70
C ILE A 269 5.09 8.34 -8.58
N SER A 270 5.22 7.16 -7.99
CA SER A 270 5.31 5.89 -8.75
C SER A 270 4.04 5.60 -9.56
N GLU A 271 2.85 5.86 -9.02
CA GLU A 271 1.58 5.71 -9.72
C GLU A 271 1.45 6.70 -10.89
N SER A 272 1.89 7.95 -10.71
CA SER A 272 1.93 8.97 -11.76
C SER A 272 2.82 8.52 -12.92
N HIS A 273 4.04 8.06 -12.61
CA HIS A 273 4.97 7.55 -13.62
C HIS A 273 4.47 6.25 -14.28
N SER A 274 3.84 5.36 -13.52
CA SER A 274 3.20 4.15 -14.06
C SER A 274 2.12 4.48 -15.08
N LYS A 275 1.26 5.47 -14.78
CA LYS A 275 0.25 5.97 -15.73
C LYS A 275 0.90 6.58 -16.97
N ALA A 276 1.93 7.41 -16.80
CA ALA A 276 2.66 8.01 -17.92
C ALA A 276 3.32 6.95 -18.83
N VAL A 277 3.89 5.90 -18.23
CA VAL A 277 4.44 4.75 -18.95
C VAL A 277 3.35 4.01 -19.72
N ARG A 278 2.19 3.74 -19.11
CA ARG A 278 1.03 3.11 -19.79
C ARG A 278 0.58 3.92 -21.01
N THR A 279 0.43 5.23 -20.88
CA THR A 279 0.06 6.10 -22.02
C THR A 279 1.12 6.08 -23.13
N ARG A 280 2.41 5.93 -22.80
CA ARG A 280 3.47 5.76 -23.82
C ARG A 280 3.35 4.41 -24.53
N TRP A 281 3.06 3.33 -23.81
CA TRP A 281 2.83 2.01 -24.41
C TRP A 281 1.63 2.03 -25.37
N GLU A 282 0.53 2.68 -24.99
CA GLU A 282 -0.65 2.85 -25.85
C GLU A 282 -0.30 3.62 -27.14
N LYS A 283 0.47 4.71 -27.04
CA LYS A 283 0.98 5.45 -28.21
C LYS A 283 1.86 4.58 -29.11
N LYS A 284 2.74 3.76 -28.54
CA LYS A 284 3.61 2.82 -29.28
C LYS A 284 2.80 1.72 -29.99
N ALA A 285 1.73 1.23 -29.36
CA ALA A 285 0.87 0.20 -29.94
C ALA A 285 0.10 0.69 -31.18
N LEU A 286 -0.21 2.00 -31.23
CA LEU A 286 -0.93 2.67 -32.31
C LEU A 286 -0.05 3.22 -33.44
N LEU A 287 1.26 2.89 -33.45
CA LEU A 287 2.19 3.42 -34.47
C LEU A 287 1.83 2.99 -35.90
N ASP A 288 1.69 3.98 -36.78
CA ASP A 288 1.55 3.78 -38.23
C ASP A 288 2.92 3.59 -38.90
N LEU A 289 3.28 2.32 -39.12
CA LEU A 289 4.52 1.95 -39.81
C LEU A 289 4.55 2.43 -41.27
N GLY A 290 3.39 2.61 -41.91
CA GLY A 290 3.28 3.09 -43.29
C GLY A 290 3.59 4.57 -43.43
N ALA A 291 3.26 5.38 -42.43
CA ALA A 291 3.66 6.77 -42.35
C ALA A 291 5.19 6.90 -42.11
N LEU A 292 5.74 6.09 -41.20
CA LEU A 292 7.18 6.10 -40.90
C LEU A 292 8.04 5.73 -42.12
N GLN A 293 7.58 4.80 -42.96
CA GLN A 293 8.30 4.41 -44.19
C GLN A 293 8.49 5.54 -45.20
N ARG A 294 7.67 6.60 -45.14
CA ARG A 294 7.73 7.74 -46.05
C ARG A 294 8.70 8.83 -45.58
N LEU A 295 9.18 8.73 -44.34
CA LEU A 295 10.12 9.69 -43.77
C LEU A 295 11.55 9.47 -44.28
N SER A 296 12.31 10.55 -44.37
CA SER A 296 13.76 10.47 -44.62
C SER A 296 14.47 9.82 -43.41
N TRP A 297 15.71 9.36 -43.58
CA TRP A 297 16.50 8.83 -42.47
C TRP A 297 16.60 9.83 -41.30
N LYS A 298 16.75 11.13 -41.59
CA LYS A 298 16.80 12.17 -40.57
C LYS A 298 15.46 12.29 -39.83
N GLY A 299 14.34 12.28 -40.55
CA GLY A 299 13.00 12.31 -39.95
C GLY A 299 12.70 11.05 -39.12
N LEU A 300 13.08 9.86 -39.61
CA LEU A 300 12.98 8.60 -38.87
C LEU A 300 13.77 8.63 -37.57
N LYS A 301 14.95 9.25 -37.59
CA LYS A 301 15.80 9.38 -36.41
C LYS A 301 15.20 10.34 -35.38
N GLU A 302 14.69 11.49 -35.81
CA GLU A 302 14.01 12.45 -34.93
C GLU A 302 12.76 11.80 -34.29
N GLU A 303 11.98 11.07 -35.08
CA GLU A 303 10.81 10.34 -34.60
C GLU A 303 11.19 9.20 -33.63
N ALA A 304 12.30 8.51 -33.92
CA ALA A 304 12.86 7.48 -33.04
C ALA A 304 13.33 8.05 -31.71
N GLN A 305 13.91 9.26 -31.67
CA GLN A 305 14.28 9.91 -30.42
C GLN A 305 13.05 10.17 -29.53
N ASN A 306 11.94 10.57 -30.12
CA ASN A 306 10.73 10.93 -29.37
C ASN A 306 9.91 9.72 -28.89
N ILE A 307 9.84 8.66 -29.69
CA ILE A 307 8.97 7.50 -29.42
C ILE A 307 9.72 6.35 -28.75
N LEU A 308 10.95 6.06 -29.16
CA LEU A 308 11.68 4.94 -28.57
C LEU A 308 12.05 5.26 -27.13
N SER A 309 12.00 4.24 -26.29
CA SER A 309 12.46 4.30 -24.91
C SER A 309 13.83 3.68 -24.73
N VAL A 310 14.43 3.90 -23.57
CA VAL A 310 15.71 3.29 -23.20
C VAL A 310 15.60 1.76 -23.20
N GLU A 311 14.50 1.20 -22.71
CA GLU A 311 14.23 -0.25 -22.71
C GLU A 311 14.22 -0.85 -24.12
N ASP A 312 13.78 -0.08 -25.12
CA ASP A 312 13.81 -0.51 -26.52
C ASP A 312 15.25 -0.63 -27.06
N LEU A 313 16.18 0.17 -26.53
CA LEU A 313 17.62 0.02 -26.81
C LEU A 313 18.23 -1.17 -26.08
N LEU A 314 17.88 -1.37 -24.80
CA LEU A 314 18.40 -2.44 -23.95
C LEU A 314 18.03 -3.83 -24.48
N SER A 315 16.78 -3.98 -24.91
CA SER A 315 16.22 -5.24 -25.42
C SER A 315 16.74 -5.67 -26.80
N GLY A 316 17.84 -5.08 -27.27
CA GLY A 316 18.51 -5.47 -28.51
C GLY A 316 17.87 -4.92 -29.78
N GLY A 317 16.95 -3.95 -29.68
CA GLY A 317 16.21 -3.39 -30.82
C GLY A 317 17.10 -2.91 -31.96
N LEU A 318 18.35 -2.52 -31.68
CA LEU A 318 19.29 -2.00 -32.67
C LEU A 318 20.09 -3.06 -33.46
N GLY A 319 19.98 -4.35 -33.12
CA GLY A 319 20.73 -5.44 -33.78
C GLY A 319 22.26 -5.35 -33.68
N ARG A 320 22.79 -4.41 -32.88
CA ARG A 320 24.22 -4.24 -32.58
C ARG A 320 24.44 -4.41 -31.08
N PHE A 321 25.12 -5.50 -30.70
CA PHE A 321 25.47 -5.81 -29.31
C PHE A 321 26.20 -4.66 -28.60
N GLN A 322 27.07 -3.93 -29.31
CA GLN A 322 27.82 -2.81 -28.73
C GLN A 322 26.92 -1.63 -28.32
N ALA A 323 25.88 -1.31 -29.09
CA ALA A 323 24.97 -0.21 -28.75
C ALA A 323 24.07 -0.57 -27.56
N ALA A 324 23.60 -1.83 -27.50
CA ALA A 324 22.86 -2.34 -26.35
C ALA A 324 23.74 -2.36 -25.09
N ARG A 325 25.02 -2.76 -25.21
CA ARG A 325 25.99 -2.73 -24.10
C ARG A 325 26.25 -1.30 -23.60
N GLN A 326 26.46 -0.34 -24.51
CA GLN A 326 26.66 1.06 -24.13
C GLN A 326 25.42 1.66 -23.46
N ALA A 327 24.22 1.38 -23.99
CA ALA A 327 22.98 1.80 -23.34
C ALA A 327 22.81 1.17 -21.96
N SER A 328 23.14 -0.13 -21.81
CA SER A 328 23.08 -0.84 -20.53
C SER A 328 24.03 -0.23 -19.50
N GLN A 329 25.26 0.08 -19.91
CA GLN A 329 26.23 0.72 -19.02
C GLN A 329 25.76 2.10 -18.56
N GLU A 330 25.27 2.95 -19.46
CA GLU A 330 24.80 4.29 -19.08
C GLU A 330 23.60 4.23 -18.12
N VAL A 331 22.69 3.27 -18.31
CA VAL A 331 21.57 3.04 -17.40
C VAL A 331 22.03 2.53 -16.05
N GLN A 332 22.91 1.53 -16.04
CA GLN A 332 23.48 0.99 -14.82
C GLN A 332 24.22 2.07 -14.03
N ASP A 333 25.06 2.88 -14.67
CA ASP A 333 25.77 3.99 -14.02
C ASP A 333 24.77 4.97 -13.35
N MET A 334 23.61 5.22 -13.97
CA MET A 334 22.55 6.07 -13.38
C MET A 334 21.89 5.41 -12.17
N GLU A 335 21.61 4.12 -12.24
CA GLU A 335 21.04 3.33 -11.15
C GLU A 335 22.01 3.28 -9.96
N ASP A 336 23.28 3.00 -10.20
CA ASP A 336 24.33 2.92 -9.20
C ASP A 336 24.56 4.28 -8.51
N VAL A 337 24.58 5.38 -9.28
CA VAL A 337 24.70 6.73 -8.71
C VAL A 337 23.48 7.12 -7.89
N ALA A 338 22.27 6.75 -8.31
CA ALA A 338 21.06 7.00 -7.53
C ALA A 338 20.99 6.15 -6.24
N ALA A 339 21.40 4.88 -6.31
CA ALA A 339 21.54 4.02 -5.13
C ALA A 339 22.62 4.55 -4.16
N CYS A 340 23.74 5.05 -4.71
CA CYS A 340 24.78 5.70 -3.92
C CYS A 340 24.27 7.00 -3.27
N LEU A 341 23.46 7.79 -3.98
CA LEU A 341 22.84 9.00 -3.42
C LEU A 341 21.98 8.64 -2.21
N TYR A 342 21.14 7.60 -2.31
CA TYR A 342 20.39 7.06 -1.19
C TYR A 342 21.31 6.64 -0.03
N ALA A 343 22.35 5.84 -0.30
CA ALA A 343 23.29 5.36 0.71
C ALA A 343 24.10 6.49 1.39
N ARG A 344 24.42 7.57 0.65
CA ARG A 344 25.10 8.76 1.19
C ARG A 344 24.14 9.64 1.97
N ALA A 345 22.89 9.75 1.53
CA ALA A 345 21.85 10.47 2.24
C ALA A 345 21.57 9.84 3.60
N ASP A 346 21.63 8.51 3.73
CA ASP A 346 21.48 7.79 5.00
C ASP A 346 22.53 8.20 6.06
N ARG A 347 23.72 8.67 5.63
CA ARG A 347 24.76 9.18 6.55
C ARG A 347 24.44 10.55 7.16
N VAL A 348 23.41 11.23 6.66
CA VAL A 348 22.95 12.52 7.21
C VAL A 348 22.27 12.26 8.56
N PRO A 349 22.46 13.13 9.58
CA PRO A 349 21.81 12.93 10.86
C PRO A 349 20.29 12.77 10.73
N ALA A 350 19.70 11.80 11.43
CA ALA A 350 18.29 11.43 11.35
C ALA A 350 17.34 12.62 11.56
N ALA A 351 17.68 13.51 12.51
CA ALA A 351 16.89 14.72 12.77
C ALA A 351 16.85 15.67 11.57
N VAL A 352 17.96 15.78 10.81
CA VAL A 352 18.03 16.61 9.60
C VAL A 352 17.26 15.94 8.46
N ARG A 353 17.44 14.63 8.28
CA ARG A 353 16.69 13.83 7.29
C ARG A 353 15.17 13.92 7.50
N LEU A 354 14.70 13.82 8.74
CA LEU A 354 13.28 13.94 9.07
C LEU A 354 12.71 15.32 8.66
N GLU A 355 13.46 16.39 8.89
CA GLU A 355 13.07 17.74 8.47
C GLU A 355 13.04 17.88 6.94
N TRP A 356 13.99 17.24 6.23
CA TRP A 356 13.98 17.15 4.77
C TRP A 356 12.74 16.43 4.28
N ALA A 357 12.43 15.26 4.84
CA ALA A 357 11.25 14.49 4.47
C ALA A 357 9.98 15.32 4.67
N GLN A 358 9.81 15.93 5.84
CA GLN A 358 8.65 16.78 6.16
C GLN A 358 8.48 17.92 5.18
N ARG A 359 9.56 18.55 4.72
CA ARG A 359 9.50 19.61 3.73
C ARG A 359 9.19 19.06 2.36
N ILE A 360 9.91 18.04 1.92
CA ILE A 360 9.79 17.46 0.58
C ILE A 360 8.45 16.74 0.37
N SER A 361 7.80 16.18 1.39
CA SER A 361 6.50 15.51 1.25
C SER A 361 5.29 16.41 1.44
N ARG A 362 5.40 17.53 2.17
CA ARG A 362 4.28 18.48 2.32
C ARG A 362 3.98 19.28 1.05
N TYR A 363 4.98 19.47 0.19
CA TYR A 363 4.80 20.17 -1.08
C TYR A 363 4.61 19.13 -2.18
N ASP A 364 3.39 18.95 -2.68
CA ASP A 364 3.14 18.19 -3.91
C ASP A 364 3.71 18.90 -5.15
N GLU A 365 4.13 20.16 -5.01
CA GLU A 365 4.80 20.91 -6.07
C GLU A 365 6.24 20.42 -6.30
N PRO A 366 6.72 20.39 -7.56
CA PRO A 366 8.10 20.02 -7.88
C PRO A 366 9.07 21.02 -7.23
N ALA A 367 9.76 20.59 -6.18
CA ALA A 367 10.90 21.34 -5.67
C ALA A 367 12.08 21.14 -6.61
N ASP A 368 12.78 22.22 -6.98
CA ASP A 368 14.03 22.12 -7.74
C ASP A 368 15.12 21.53 -6.83
N LEU A 369 15.28 20.21 -6.91
CA LEU A 369 16.27 19.42 -6.17
C LEU A 369 17.59 19.30 -6.93
N ARG A 370 17.76 20.02 -8.05
CA ARG A 370 19.07 20.19 -8.66
C ARG A 370 20.04 20.88 -7.71
N ARG A 371 19.55 21.77 -6.85
CA ARG A 371 20.34 22.42 -5.80
C ARG A 371 19.88 21.96 -4.41
N LEU A 372 20.61 21.02 -3.84
CA LEU A 372 20.31 20.48 -2.51
C LEU A 372 20.54 21.50 -1.37
N SER A 373 21.17 22.65 -1.67
CA SER A 373 21.33 23.74 -0.71
C SER A 373 20.02 24.40 -0.25
N VAL A 374 18.92 24.15 -0.95
CA VAL A 374 17.57 24.61 -0.57
C VAL A 374 17.04 23.82 0.65
N LEU A 375 17.60 22.65 0.94
CA LEU A 375 17.17 21.81 2.05
C LEU A 375 17.51 22.47 3.40
N PRO A 376 16.63 22.33 4.41
CA PRO A 376 16.84 22.95 5.71
C PRO A 376 18.09 22.35 6.38
N ARG A 377 18.79 23.18 7.16
CA ARG A 377 20.02 22.79 7.89
C ARG A 377 21.14 22.20 7.03
N TRP A 378 21.09 22.42 5.71
CA TRP A 378 22.15 21.98 4.79
C TRP A 378 23.54 22.44 5.24
N SER A 379 23.67 23.68 5.72
CA SER A 379 24.95 24.24 6.17
C SER A 379 25.57 23.52 7.37
N GLU A 380 24.79 22.79 8.17
CA GLU A 380 25.28 22.06 9.34
C GLU A 380 26.00 20.75 8.97
N LEU A 381 25.80 20.27 7.74
CA LEU A 381 26.46 19.07 7.24
C LEU A 381 27.95 19.32 6.97
N SER A 382 28.74 18.26 7.13
CA SER A 382 30.16 18.29 6.78
C SER A 382 30.34 18.71 5.31
N MET A 383 31.41 19.44 5.04
CA MET A 383 31.69 19.92 3.68
C MET A 383 31.85 18.76 2.69
N GLU A 384 32.41 17.64 3.13
CA GLU A 384 32.55 16.41 2.34
C GLU A 384 31.18 15.86 1.96
N LEU A 385 30.28 15.65 2.92
CA LEU A 385 28.96 15.07 2.66
C LEU A 385 28.11 15.97 1.76
N ARG A 386 28.18 17.30 1.93
CA ARG A 386 27.50 18.25 1.04
C ARG A 386 28.00 18.16 -0.40
N LYS A 387 29.32 18.08 -0.59
CA LYS A 387 29.93 17.95 -1.92
C LYS A 387 29.58 16.62 -2.57
N ASP A 388 29.58 15.55 -1.79
CA ASP A 388 29.21 14.22 -2.28
C ASP A 388 27.76 14.22 -2.78
N LEU A 389 26.80 14.61 -1.93
CA LEU A 389 25.38 14.65 -2.26
C LEU A 389 25.08 15.56 -3.47
N GLN A 390 25.62 16.79 -3.47
CA GLN A 390 25.43 17.72 -4.58
C GLN A 390 26.08 17.21 -5.85
N GLY A 391 27.27 16.61 -5.76
CA GLY A 391 27.99 16.07 -6.93
C GLY A 391 27.28 14.88 -7.58
N LEU A 392 26.61 14.03 -6.78
CA LEU A 392 25.79 12.93 -7.29
C LEU A 392 24.52 13.46 -7.97
N ALA A 393 23.83 14.41 -7.33
CA ALA A 393 22.65 15.05 -7.94
C ALA A 393 23.03 15.78 -9.24
N ASP A 394 24.08 16.61 -9.23
CA ASP A 394 24.56 17.32 -10.42
C ASP A 394 24.88 16.38 -11.58
N TRP A 395 25.48 15.21 -11.28
CA TRP A 395 25.79 14.21 -12.28
C TRP A 395 24.51 13.57 -12.86
N LEU A 396 23.52 13.24 -12.04
CA LEU A 396 22.23 12.71 -12.53
C LEU A 396 21.51 13.72 -13.43
N PHE A 397 21.43 14.99 -13.01
CA PHE A 397 20.85 16.05 -13.84
C PHE A 397 21.65 16.33 -15.12
N ALA A 398 22.95 16.03 -15.16
CA ALA A 398 23.76 16.16 -16.37
C ALA A 398 23.49 15.06 -17.41
N LYS A 399 22.81 13.96 -17.03
CA LYS A 399 22.45 12.88 -17.95
C LYS A 399 21.21 13.18 -18.80
N VAL A 400 20.39 14.14 -18.37
CA VAL A 400 19.16 14.53 -19.08
C VAL A 400 19.31 15.87 -19.80
N ASP A 401 18.49 16.09 -20.83
CA ASP A 401 18.40 17.37 -21.52
C ASP A 401 17.65 18.41 -20.65
N PRO A 402 18.31 19.51 -20.23
CA PRO A 402 17.66 20.54 -19.41
C PRO A 402 16.60 21.35 -20.17
N GLY A 403 16.52 21.23 -21.51
CA GLY A 403 15.50 21.87 -22.32
C GLY A 403 14.13 21.19 -22.27
N ILE A 404 14.04 20.00 -21.68
CA ILE A 404 12.81 19.21 -21.57
C ILE A 404 12.35 19.21 -20.10
N PRO A 405 11.30 19.99 -19.74
CA PRO A 405 10.84 20.11 -18.36
C PRO A 405 10.50 18.76 -17.71
N GLU A 406 9.84 17.87 -18.44
CA GLU A 406 9.43 16.55 -17.94
C GLU A 406 10.63 15.66 -17.58
N ALA A 407 11.76 15.84 -18.26
CA ALA A 407 13.00 15.11 -17.96
C ALA A 407 13.66 15.61 -16.67
N VAL A 408 13.62 16.92 -16.45
CA VAL A 408 14.10 17.56 -15.22
C VAL A 408 13.20 17.16 -14.05
N ASP A 409 11.89 17.16 -14.24
CA ASP A 409 10.91 16.75 -13.22
C ASP A 409 11.10 15.29 -12.80
N PHE A 410 11.36 14.38 -13.75
CA PHE A 410 11.67 13.00 -13.41
C PHE A 410 12.96 12.89 -12.57
N MET A 411 14.00 13.66 -12.90
CA MET A 411 15.24 13.65 -12.11
C MET A 411 15.04 14.26 -10.72
N ASN A 412 14.19 15.29 -10.60
CA ASN A 412 13.74 15.79 -9.30
C ASN A 412 13.03 14.70 -8.51
N ASP A 413 12.10 13.96 -9.11
CA ASP A 413 11.38 12.86 -8.47
C ASP A 413 12.32 11.71 -8.06
N LEU A 414 13.31 11.37 -8.88
CA LEU A 414 14.30 10.34 -8.55
C LEU A 414 15.13 10.73 -7.31
N VAL A 415 15.65 11.97 -7.28
CA VAL A 415 16.39 12.51 -6.13
C VAL A 415 15.47 12.62 -4.91
N ARG A 416 14.23 13.05 -5.10
CA ARG A 416 13.19 13.15 -4.06
C ARG A 416 12.93 11.80 -3.42
N VAL A 417 12.69 10.75 -4.22
CA VAL A 417 12.46 9.39 -3.73
C VAL A 417 13.70 8.88 -2.99
N ALA A 418 14.91 9.06 -3.53
CA ALA A 418 16.14 8.66 -2.85
C ALA A 418 16.30 9.33 -1.47
N LEU A 419 16.04 10.64 -1.37
CA LEU A 419 16.10 11.38 -0.10
C LEU A 419 14.98 10.99 0.87
N LEU A 420 13.76 10.77 0.38
CA LEU A 420 12.61 10.35 1.20
C LEU A 420 12.83 8.95 1.78
N LEU A 421 13.28 8.01 0.95
CA LEU A 421 13.59 6.65 1.38
C LEU A 421 14.75 6.66 2.39
N ALA A 422 15.79 7.45 2.15
CA ALA A 422 16.89 7.60 3.09
C ALA A 422 16.44 8.23 4.41
N SER A 423 15.37 9.01 4.44
CA SER A 423 14.87 9.66 5.66
C SER A 423 13.94 8.79 6.49
N HIS A 424 13.56 7.64 5.97
CA HIS A 424 12.72 6.68 6.66
C HIS A 424 13.65 5.68 7.38
N ALA A 425 13.56 5.62 8.70
CA ALA A 425 14.07 4.47 9.44
C ALA A 425 13.48 3.20 8.81
N PRO A 426 14.19 2.06 8.72
CA PRO A 426 13.70 0.83 8.10
C PRO A 426 12.55 0.16 8.89
N VAL A 427 11.52 0.89 9.30
CA VAL A 427 10.31 0.42 9.97
C VAL A 427 9.49 -0.48 9.06
N GLY A 428 9.59 -0.29 7.74
CA GLY A 428 9.01 -1.18 6.74
C GLY A 428 9.75 -2.52 6.58
N ARG A 429 10.93 -2.68 7.20
CA ARG A 429 11.71 -3.93 7.14
C ARG A 429 11.45 -4.88 8.30
N ILE A 430 10.48 -4.59 9.18
CA ILE A 430 9.94 -5.61 10.09
C ILE A 430 9.07 -6.53 9.24
N VAL A 431 9.71 -7.40 8.46
CA VAL A 431 9.03 -8.54 7.90
C VAL A 431 8.63 -9.38 9.11
N SER A 432 7.34 -9.66 9.26
CA SER A 432 6.84 -10.49 10.35
C SER A 432 6.45 -11.82 9.77
N GLY A 433 6.87 -12.88 10.44
CA GLY A 433 6.45 -14.23 10.13
C GLY A 433 6.15 -15.02 11.39
N HIS A 434 5.77 -16.27 11.22
CA HIS A 434 5.60 -17.21 12.31
C HIS A 434 6.17 -18.59 11.96
N ALA A 435 6.47 -19.37 12.98
CA ALA A 435 6.77 -20.78 12.82
C ALA A 435 5.45 -21.58 12.62
N PRO A 436 5.22 -22.24 11.47
CA PRO A 436 3.97 -22.95 11.19
C PRO A 436 3.81 -24.21 12.06
N ALA A 437 4.91 -24.82 12.50
CA ALA A 437 4.94 -26.03 13.32
C ALA A 437 5.94 -25.87 14.48
N PRO A 438 5.74 -26.61 15.59
CA PRO A 438 6.72 -26.60 16.67
C PRO A 438 8.02 -27.27 16.20
N ALA A 439 9.17 -26.71 16.57
CA ALA A 439 10.47 -27.18 16.15
C ALA A 439 11.47 -27.16 17.29
N THR A 440 12.33 -28.19 17.34
CA THR A 440 13.38 -28.31 18.35
C THR A 440 14.69 -28.67 17.68
N GLY A 441 15.78 -27.97 18.00
CA GLY A 441 17.06 -28.17 17.34
C GLY A 441 18.23 -27.53 18.05
N ARG A 442 19.36 -27.46 17.35
CA ARG A 442 20.64 -26.87 17.79
C ARG A 442 21.13 -25.83 16.78
N THR A 443 22.12 -25.03 17.16
CA THR A 443 22.79 -24.10 16.24
C THR A 443 23.27 -24.84 14.99
N GLY A 444 22.92 -24.32 13.82
CA GLY A 444 23.22 -24.90 12.51
C GLY A 444 22.07 -25.66 11.86
N ASP A 445 21.02 -25.99 12.62
CA ASP A 445 19.82 -26.65 12.08
C ASP A 445 18.95 -25.69 11.27
N TRP A 446 18.06 -26.28 10.49
CA TRP A 446 17.14 -25.60 9.60
C TRP A 446 15.76 -25.47 10.21
N LEU A 447 15.09 -24.35 9.93
CA LEU A 447 13.74 -24.08 10.35
C LEU A 447 12.93 -23.49 9.19
N ASP A 448 11.71 -23.96 9.01
CA ASP A 448 10.77 -23.39 8.06
C ASP A 448 9.89 -22.34 8.78
N LEU A 449 9.78 -21.17 8.19
CA LEU A 449 8.99 -20.03 8.65
C LEU A 449 8.04 -19.57 7.56
N VAL A 450 6.88 -19.04 7.93
CA VAL A 450 5.93 -18.44 7.00
C VAL A 450 5.95 -16.92 7.18
N ILE A 451 6.13 -16.17 6.09
CA ILE A 451 6.02 -14.71 6.09
C ILE A 451 4.54 -14.34 6.10
N GLU A 452 4.12 -13.53 7.08
CA GLU A 452 2.78 -12.95 7.14
C GLU A 452 2.72 -11.58 6.49
N LYS A 453 3.77 -10.77 6.66
CA LYS A 453 3.83 -9.39 6.17
C LYS A 453 5.24 -9.03 5.73
N GLY A 454 5.36 -8.40 4.56
CA GLY A 454 6.64 -7.97 3.97
C GLY A 454 7.20 -8.98 2.96
N LEU A 455 8.32 -8.61 2.33
CA LEU A 455 9.09 -9.46 1.42
C LEU A 455 10.42 -9.81 2.09
N ALA A 456 10.69 -11.10 2.30
CA ALA A 456 12.00 -11.54 2.77
C ALA A 456 12.96 -11.67 1.58
N ARG A 457 14.27 -11.61 1.86
CA ARG A 457 15.35 -11.85 0.89
C ARG A 457 16.30 -12.89 1.44
N ILE A 458 16.94 -13.64 0.53
CA ILE A 458 18.05 -14.53 0.88
C ILE A 458 19.15 -13.70 1.55
N GLY A 459 19.65 -14.19 2.69
CA GLY A 459 20.66 -13.53 3.52
C GLY A 459 20.12 -12.60 4.62
N MET A 460 18.80 -12.39 4.74
CA MET A 460 18.22 -11.62 5.85
C MET A 460 18.41 -12.32 7.19
N GLN A 461 18.69 -11.55 8.25
CA GLN A 461 18.74 -12.09 9.61
C GLN A 461 17.34 -12.19 10.18
N VAL A 462 17.07 -13.23 10.96
CA VAL A 462 15.76 -13.49 11.55
C VAL A 462 15.92 -13.72 13.04
N SER A 463 15.17 -12.98 13.85
CA SER A 463 15.05 -13.22 15.29
C SER A 463 13.70 -13.86 15.58
N ILE A 464 13.71 -15.02 16.22
CA ILE A 464 12.52 -15.80 16.56
C ILE A 464 12.37 -15.80 18.08
N GLU A 465 11.19 -15.45 18.58
CA GLU A 465 10.89 -15.43 20.02
C GLU A 465 10.54 -16.85 20.53
N GLU A 466 11.25 -17.29 21.56
CA GLU A 466 10.94 -18.51 22.29
C GLU A 466 9.95 -18.22 23.44
N ALA A 467 9.14 -19.20 23.83
CA ALA A 467 8.12 -19.04 24.88
C ALA A 467 8.68 -18.61 26.26
N ALA A 468 9.98 -18.77 26.47
CA ALA A 468 10.69 -18.39 27.69
C ALA A 468 11.35 -17.01 27.63
N GLY A 469 11.12 -16.21 26.58
CA GLY A 469 11.69 -14.88 26.40
C GLY A 469 13.12 -14.86 25.83
N SER A 470 13.69 -16.02 25.49
CA SER A 470 14.95 -16.15 24.75
C SER A 470 14.73 -15.94 23.25
N THR A 471 15.72 -15.37 22.56
CA THR A 471 15.65 -15.15 21.10
C THR A 471 16.61 -16.07 20.35
N VAL A 472 16.11 -16.71 19.29
CA VAL A 472 16.92 -17.49 18.35
C VAL A 472 17.25 -16.62 17.14
N GLN A 473 18.52 -16.52 16.78
CA GLN A 473 18.94 -15.83 15.56
C GLN A 473 19.22 -16.83 14.44
N ALA A 474 18.68 -16.53 13.27
CA ALA A 474 18.81 -17.33 12.06
C ALA A 474 19.09 -16.44 10.84
N VAL A 475 19.43 -17.05 9.71
CA VAL A 475 19.62 -16.36 8.42
C VAL A 475 18.80 -17.08 7.35
N VAL A 476 18.11 -16.32 6.50
CA VAL A 476 17.39 -16.85 5.35
C VAL A 476 18.37 -17.42 4.34
N GLU A 477 18.29 -18.71 4.05
CA GLU A 477 19.16 -19.37 3.06
C GLU A 477 18.37 -19.87 1.83
N ASP A 478 17.06 -20.11 1.97
CA ASP A 478 16.20 -20.53 0.85
C ASP A 478 14.75 -20.00 1.02
N MET A 479 14.04 -19.83 -0.09
CA MET A 479 12.70 -19.23 -0.15
C MET A 479 11.83 -19.86 -1.25
N SER A 480 10.58 -20.18 -0.90
CA SER A 480 9.54 -20.61 -1.85
C SER A 480 8.23 -19.89 -1.57
N GLY A 481 7.96 -18.82 -2.33
CA GLY A 481 6.77 -17.99 -2.14
C GLY A 481 6.76 -17.29 -0.78
N THR A 482 5.81 -17.64 0.08
CA THR A 482 5.69 -17.12 1.46
C THR A 482 6.42 -17.97 2.49
N GLU A 483 6.90 -19.15 2.11
CA GLU A 483 7.66 -20.04 2.99
C GLU A 483 9.16 -19.76 2.86
N VAL A 484 9.83 -19.67 3.99
CA VAL A 484 11.24 -19.32 4.10
C VAL A 484 11.94 -20.36 4.95
N ARG A 485 13.05 -20.89 4.43
CA ARG A 485 13.91 -21.78 5.18
C ARG A 485 15.10 -20.99 5.73
N VAL A 486 15.18 -20.95 7.05
CA VAL A 486 16.21 -20.22 7.78
C VAL A 486 17.16 -21.20 8.46
N ARG A 487 18.45 -20.86 8.46
CA ARG A 487 19.49 -21.59 9.18
C ARG A 487 19.79 -20.90 10.49
N VAL A 488 19.70 -21.63 11.59
CA VAL A 488 19.95 -21.09 12.93
C VAL A 488 21.44 -20.80 13.10
N THR A 489 21.80 -19.53 13.32
CA THR A 489 23.19 -19.08 13.46
C THR A 489 23.60 -18.90 14.91
N ARG A 490 22.66 -18.51 15.80
CA ARG A 490 22.95 -18.30 17.21
C ARG A 490 21.74 -18.60 18.10
N THR A 491 21.98 -19.33 19.19
CA THR A 491 21.02 -19.61 20.26
C THR A 491 21.66 -19.29 21.60
N GLU A 492 20.87 -18.86 22.58
CA GLU A 492 21.35 -18.61 23.96
C GLU A 492 21.52 -19.91 24.75
N LYS A 493 20.74 -20.94 24.41
CA LYS A 493 20.79 -22.28 25.01
C LYS A 493 21.33 -23.30 24.00
N ALA A 494 21.87 -24.41 24.52
CA ALA A 494 22.42 -25.50 23.70
C ALA A 494 21.38 -26.17 22.78
N THR A 495 20.09 -26.09 23.15
CA THR A 495 18.94 -26.53 22.36
C THR A 495 17.86 -25.46 22.41
N PHE A 496 17.16 -25.25 21.29
CA PHE A 496 16.02 -24.34 21.20
C PHE A 496 14.70 -25.13 21.09
N HIS A 497 13.62 -24.57 21.62
CA HIS A 497 12.27 -25.13 21.53
C HIS A 497 11.27 -24.05 21.07
N ILE A 498 11.00 -24.02 19.77
CA ILE A 498 10.08 -23.06 19.15
C ILE A 498 8.68 -23.68 19.10
N LEU A 499 7.67 -22.94 19.55
CA LEU A 499 6.27 -23.37 19.47
C LEU A 499 5.66 -22.98 18.11
N ALA A 500 4.60 -23.68 17.70
CA ALA A 500 3.79 -23.24 16.57
C ALA A 500 3.19 -21.85 16.87
N GLY A 501 3.23 -20.96 15.87
CA GLY A 501 2.81 -19.57 16.00
C GLY A 501 3.82 -18.64 16.69
N ALA A 502 5.04 -19.12 16.99
CA ALA A 502 6.10 -18.25 17.51
C ALA A 502 6.43 -17.13 16.51
N LYS A 503 6.49 -15.90 17.00
CA LYS A 503 6.75 -14.72 16.17
C LYS A 503 8.19 -14.70 15.69
N ALA A 504 8.37 -14.50 14.40
CA ALA A 504 9.64 -14.27 13.76
C ALA A 504 9.68 -12.85 13.21
N THR A 505 10.74 -12.12 13.52
CA THR A 505 11.01 -10.80 12.98
C THR A 505 12.24 -10.91 12.09
N PHE A 506 12.11 -10.54 10.82
CA PHE A 506 13.25 -10.48 9.91
C PHE A 506 13.81 -9.06 9.95
N LEU A 507 15.12 -8.95 10.09
CA LEU A 507 15.85 -7.70 10.14
C LEU A 507 16.61 -7.56 8.82
N GLY A 508 16.30 -6.49 8.08
CA GLY A 508 17.02 -6.16 6.87
C GLY A 508 18.44 -5.70 7.20
N ARG A 509 19.41 -6.18 6.41
CA ARG A 509 20.78 -5.68 6.43
C ARG A 509 20.89 -4.29 5.83
#